data_AF-A0AAW1HST7-F1
#
_entry.id   AF-A0AAW1HST7-F1
#
_cell.length_a   1.000
_cell.length_b   1.000
_cell.length_c   1.000
_cell.angle_alpha   90.00
_cell.angle_beta   90.00
_cell.angle_gamma   90.00
#
_symmetry.space_group_name_H-M   'P 1'
#
loop_
_entity.id
_entity.type
_entity.pdbx_description
1 polymer ?
#
loop_
_entity_poly.entity_id
_entity_poly.type
_entity_poly.pdbx_seq_one_letter_code
_entity_poly.pdbx_strand_id
1 'polypeptide(L)'
;MATSVGVHNFPQLNGANFSNWKFRVECLLDEKGVKYVIEKELKTEEIERLPDKDKKELLAKDAKAKAVIVQCVTDKHIDYIKDAKSAYGMIMCLKEVFERKTTLSKLYIRKQLLLLKCSNDIELQDHFEKFDKLIRELESAGSKMDETDKVCHLLLTMKNINQL
;
A
#
# COMPACT_ATOMS: atom_id res chain seq x y z
N MET A 1 -5.13 -32.82 20.68
CA MET A 1 -4.31 -31.72 20.13
C MET A 1 -5.15 -30.96 19.12
N ALA A 2 -5.73 -29.83 19.50
CA ALA A 2 -6.41 -28.95 18.55
C ALA A 2 -5.37 -27.95 18.04
N THR A 3 -4.91 -28.14 16.81
CA THR A 3 -4.09 -27.12 16.14
C THR A 3 -5.01 -25.94 15.84
N SER A 4 -4.87 -24.85 16.60
CA SER A 4 -5.52 -23.59 16.23
C SER A 4 -4.93 -23.14 14.90
N VAL A 5 -5.69 -23.28 13.82
CA VAL A 5 -5.38 -22.62 12.57
C VAL A 5 -5.51 -21.13 12.85
N GLY A 6 -4.37 -20.46 13.01
CA GLY A 6 -4.34 -19.00 13.18
C GLY A 6 -5.10 -18.38 12.02
N VAL A 7 -6.11 -17.57 12.32
CA VAL A 7 -6.83 -16.79 11.32
C VAL A 7 -5.83 -15.78 10.77
N HIS A 8 -5.09 -16.13 9.72
CA HIS A 8 -4.24 -15.19 9.01
C HIS A 8 -5.17 -14.20 8.32
N ASN A 9 -5.35 -13.03 8.94
CA ASN A 9 -6.12 -11.95 8.35
C ASN A 9 -5.30 -11.35 7.21
N PHE A 10 -5.62 -11.72 5.97
CA PHE A 10 -4.93 -11.22 4.79
C PHE A 10 -5.22 -9.71 4.59
N PRO A 11 -4.19 -8.89 4.31
CA PRO A 11 -4.39 -7.46 4.09
C PRO A 11 -5.30 -7.24 2.88
N GLN A 12 -6.37 -6.47 3.05
CA GLN A 12 -7.30 -6.18 1.95
C GLN A 12 -6.95 -4.86 1.27
N LEU A 13 -6.86 -4.90 -0.07
CA LEU A 13 -6.64 -3.71 -0.89
C LEU A 13 -7.88 -2.81 -0.87
N ASN A 14 -7.64 -1.51 -0.73
CA ASN A 14 -8.63 -0.46 -0.94
C ASN A 14 -8.02 0.70 -1.76
N GLY A 15 -8.85 1.71 -2.06
CA GLY A 15 -8.46 2.80 -2.94
C GLY A 15 -7.40 3.77 -2.39
N ALA A 16 -7.04 3.68 -1.11
CA ALA A 16 -6.12 4.60 -0.44
C ALA A 16 -4.90 3.91 0.21
N ASN A 17 -4.99 2.61 0.50
CA ASN A 17 -3.99 1.90 1.30
C ASN A 17 -2.92 1.15 0.48
N PHE A 18 -2.86 1.35 -0.85
CA PHE A 18 -2.02 0.54 -1.74
C PHE A 18 -0.56 0.41 -1.28
N SER A 19 0.05 1.51 -0.82
CA SER A 19 1.43 1.50 -0.30
C SER A 19 1.61 0.54 0.88
N ASN A 20 0.70 0.61 1.85
CA ASN A 20 0.74 -0.23 3.06
C ASN A 20 0.33 -1.68 2.75
N TRP A 21 -0.66 -1.84 1.87
CA TRP A 21 -1.11 -3.14 1.39
C TRP A 21 0.02 -3.89 0.67
N LYS A 22 0.69 -3.23 -0.29
CA LYS A 22 1.79 -3.80 -1.08
C LYS A 22 2.91 -4.29 -0.17
N PHE A 23 3.31 -3.47 0.81
CA PHE A 23 4.31 -3.86 1.80
C PHE A 23 3.89 -5.13 2.57
N ARG A 24 2.65 -5.21 3.04
CA ARG A 24 2.15 -6.40 3.75
C ARG A 24 2.11 -7.64 2.87
N VAL A 25 1.73 -7.50 1.60
CA VAL A 25 1.76 -8.60 0.62
C VAL A 25 3.19 -9.06 0.37
N GLU A 26 4.14 -8.15 0.18
CA GLU A 26 5.56 -8.47 0.03
C GLU A 26 6.09 -9.26 1.24
N CYS A 27 5.73 -8.88 2.47
CA CYS A 27 6.07 -9.64 3.68
C CYS A 27 5.49 -11.07 3.68
N LEU A 28 4.23 -11.24 3.26
CA LEU A 28 3.60 -12.58 3.16
C LEU A 28 4.27 -13.45 2.09
N LEU A 29 4.73 -12.85 1.00
CA LEU A 29 5.47 -13.55 -0.05
C LEU A 29 6.89 -13.91 0.40
N ASP A 30 7.54 -13.05 1.18
CA ASP A 30 8.83 -13.32 1.83
C ASP A 30 8.73 -14.50 2.80
N GLU A 31 7.72 -14.49 3.69
CA GLU A 31 7.44 -15.59 4.62
C GLU A 31 7.26 -16.93 3.88
N LYS A 32 6.65 -16.88 2.69
CA LYS A 32 6.39 -18.05 1.85
C LYS A 32 7.55 -18.41 0.92
N GLY A 33 8.65 -17.66 0.92
CA GLY A 33 9.84 -17.88 0.11
C GLY A 33 9.63 -17.68 -1.40
N VAL A 34 8.68 -16.83 -1.79
CA VAL A 34 8.28 -16.64 -3.21
C VAL A 34 8.28 -15.20 -3.68
N LYS A 35 8.71 -14.22 -2.87
CA LYS A 35 8.70 -12.80 -3.28
C LYS A 35 9.41 -12.51 -4.59
N TYR A 36 10.54 -13.17 -4.86
CA TYR A 36 11.34 -12.91 -6.06
C TYR A 36 10.54 -13.05 -7.38
N VAL A 37 9.46 -13.84 -7.40
CA VAL A 37 8.62 -14.02 -8.61
C VAL A 37 7.77 -12.79 -8.96
N ILE A 38 7.66 -11.81 -8.06
CA ILE A 38 6.97 -10.54 -8.31
C ILE A 38 7.94 -9.36 -8.54
N GLU A 39 9.25 -9.60 -8.47
CA GLU A 39 10.27 -8.55 -8.62
C GLU A 39 10.70 -8.37 -10.08
N LYS A 40 10.75 -9.47 -10.84
CA LYS A 40 11.13 -9.48 -12.25
C LYS A 40 10.10 -10.22 -13.09
N GLU A 41 9.77 -9.65 -14.25
CA GLU A 41 9.04 -10.39 -15.28
C GLU A 41 9.88 -11.55 -15.80
N LEU A 42 9.30 -12.75 -15.74
CA LEU A 42 9.90 -13.94 -16.33
C LEU A 42 9.43 -14.04 -17.78
N LYS A 43 10.37 -13.91 -18.72
CA LYS A 43 10.04 -14.02 -20.14
C LYS A 43 9.82 -15.48 -20.50
N THR A 44 8.87 -15.74 -21.40
CA THR A 44 8.54 -17.09 -21.84
C THR A 44 9.78 -17.83 -22.36
N GLU A 45 10.64 -17.15 -23.11
CA GLU A 45 11.86 -17.75 -23.66
C GLU A 45 12.90 -18.10 -22.58
N GLU A 46 12.94 -17.33 -21.48
CA GLU A 46 13.80 -17.66 -20.32
C GLU A 46 13.29 -18.91 -19.60
N ILE A 47 11.97 -19.05 -19.45
CA ILE A 47 11.34 -20.20 -18.81
C ILE A 47 11.51 -21.48 -19.64
N GLU A 48 11.42 -21.38 -20.96
CA GLU A 48 11.56 -22.53 -21.87
C GLU A 48 12.98 -23.10 -21.94
N ARG A 49 14.00 -22.28 -21.64
CA ARG A 49 15.40 -22.72 -21.57
C ARG A 49 15.76 -23.44 -20.28
N LEU A 50 14.89 -23.39 -19.26
CA LEU A 50 15.13 -24.06 -17.99
C LEU A 50 14.91 -25.58 -18.14
N PRO A 51 15.68 -26.40 -17.40
CA PRO A 51 15.35 -27.81 -17.22
C PRO A 51 13.92 -27.99 -16.71
N ASP A 52 13.24 -29.07 -17.10
CA ASP A 52 11.84 -29.33 -16.74
C ASP A 52 11.56 -29.25 -15.23
N LYS A 53 12.52 -29.71 -14.42
CA LYS A 53 12.44 -29.64 -12.96
C LYS A 53 12.38 -28.20 -12.46
N ASP A 54 13.28 -27.34 -12.94
CA ASP A 54 13.38 -25.95 -12.52
C ASP A 54 12.20 -25.12 -13.04
N LYS A 55 11.76 -25.41 -14.27
CA LYS A 55 10.53 -24.83 -14.84
C LYS A 55 9.31 -25.16 -13.98
N LYS A 56 9.14 -26.43 -13.59
CA LYS A 56 8.02 -26.86 -12.73
C LYS A 56 8.08 -26.20 -11.34
N GLU A 57 9.25 -26.09 -10.75
CA GLU A 57 9.44 -25.42 -9.47
C GLU A 57 9.10 -23.93 -9.55
N LEU A 58 9.56 -23.24 -10.59
CA LEU A 58 9.28 -21.83 -10.83
C LEU A 58 7.79 -21.56 -11.03
N LEU A 59 7.11 -22.38 -11.83
CA LEU A 59 5.65 -22.27 -12.04
C LEU A 59 4.87 -22.54 -10.74
N ALA A 60 5.32 -23.48 -9.91
CA ALA A 60 4.70 -23.73 -8.60
C ALA A 60 4.86 -22.53 -7.66
N LYS A 61 6.01 -21.87 -7.66
CA LYS A 61 6.25 -20.66 -6.86
C LYS A 61 5.45 -19.46 -7.36
N ASP A 62 5.34 -19.26 -8.67
CA ASP A 62 4.45 -18.25 -9.27
C ASP A 62 2.99 -18.51 -8.88
N ALA A 63 2.51 -19.75 -8.99
CA ALA A 63 1.16 -20.12 -8.58
C ALA A 63 0.91 -19.84 -7.09
N LYS A 64 1.88 -20.12 -6.22
CA LYS A 64 1.82 -19.81 -4.79
C LYS A 64 1.73 -18.30 -4.54
N ALA A 65 2.50 -17.49 -5.26
CA ALA A 65 2.46 -16.04 -5.14
C ALA A 65 1.11 -15.46 -5.64
N LYS A 66 0.60 -15.94 -6.78
CA LYS A 66 -0.74 -15.56 -7.28
C LYS A 66 -1.82 -15.84 -6.24
N ALA A 67 -1.79 -17.02 -5.61
CA ALA A 67 -2.76 -17.37 -4.58
C ALA A 67 -2.75 -16.41 -3.38
N VAL A 68 -1.57 -15.93 -2.98
CA VAL A 68 -1.44 -14.92 -1.91
C VAL A 68 -2.03 -13.59 -2.35
N ILE A 69 -1.69 -13.11 -3.55
CA ILE A 69 -2.17 -11.84 -4.07
C ILE A 69 -3.70 -11.84 -4.17
N VAL A 70 -4.29 -12.92 -4.70
CA VAL A 70 -5.75 -13.08 -4.80
C VAL A 70 -6.42 -13.02 -3.43
N GLN A 71 -5.84 -13.63 -2.39
CA GLN A 71 -6.38 -13.56 -1.02
C GLN A 71 -6.29 -12.16 -0.40
N CYS A 72 -5.42 -11.30 -0.92
CA CYS A 72 -5.21 -9.94 -0.42
C CYS A 72 -6.03 -8.89 -1.18
N VAL A 73 -6.84 -9.28 -2.17
CA VAL A 73 -7.73 -8.36 -2.89
C VAL A 73 -9.19 -8.73 -2.66
N THR A 74 -10.04 -7.72 -2.69
CA THR A 74 -11.49 -7.93 -2.68
C THR A 74 -11.99 -8.25 -4.09
N ASP A 75 -13.20 -8.80 -4.22
CA ASP A 75 -13.83 -9.05 -5.53
C ASP A 75 -13.86 -7.81 -6.45
N LYS A 76 -14.07 -6.61 -5.88
CA LYS A 76 -14.02 -5.34 -6.65
C LYS A 76 -12.68 -5.07 -7.34
N HIS A 77 -11.60 -5.66 -6.84
CA HIS A 77 -10.24 -5.46 -7.32
C HIS A 77 -9.72 -6.66 -8.12
N ILE A 78 -10.43 -7.79 -8.11
CA ILE A 78 -10.01 -9.01 -8.81
C ILE A 78 -10.01 -8.80 -10.33
N ASP A 79 -10.91 -7.97 -10.84
CA ASP A 79 -11.02 -7.65 -12.26
C ASP A 79 -9.76 -6.99 -12.84
N TYR A 80 -8.96 -6.32 -12.01
CA TYR A 80 -7.69 -5.72 -12.46
C TYR A 80 -6.59 -6.76 -12.69
N ILE A 81 -6.70 -7.95 -12.11
CA ILE A 81 -5.61 -8.94 -12.06
C ILE A 81 -5.96 -10.29 -12.67
N LYS A 82 -7.25 -10.57 -12.95
CA LYS A 82 -7.72 -11.89 -13.41
C LYS A 82 -7.12 -12.32 -14.76
N ASP A 83 -6.81 -11.37 -15.63
CA ASP A 83 -6.24 -11.64 -16.96
C ASP A 83 -4.70 -11.70 -16.95
N ALA A 84 -4.06 -11.42 -15.81
CA ALA A 84 -2.62 -11.47 -15.67
C ALA A 84 -2.12 -12.93 -15.61
N LYS A 85 -1.08 -13.24 -16.39
CA LYS A 85 -0.55 -14.60 -16.54
C LYS A 85 0.40 -15.02 -15.41
N SER A 86 0.99 -14.06 -14.71
CA SER A 86 1.99 -14.26 -13.66
C SER A 86 1.69 -13.39 -12.43
N ALA A 87 2.25 -13.76 -11.28
CA ALA A 87 2.16 -12.97 -10.05
C ALA A 87 2.79 -11.57 -10.25
N TYR A 88 3.90 -11.49 -11.00
CA TYR A 88 4.48 -10.23 -11.43
C TYR A 88 3.45 -9.36 -12.16
N GLY A 89 2.78 -9.93 -13.17
CA GLY A 89 1.75 -9.24 -13.93
C GLY A 89 0.61 -8.72 -13.04
N MET A 90 0.13 -9.53 -12.09
CA MET A 90 -0.91 -9.11 -11.15
C MET A 90 -0.48 -7.87 -10.34
N ILE A 91 0.73 -7.86 -9.79
CA ILE A 91 1.26 -6.72 -9.04
C ILE A 91 1.42 -5.50 -9.94
N MET A 92 1.87 -5.67 -11.18
CA MET A 92 2.02 -4.55 -12.13
C MET A 92 0.69 -3.92 -12.51
N CYS A 93 -0.36 -4.70 -12.78
CA CYS A 93 -1.70 -4.18 -13.03
C CYS A 93 -2.21 -3.35 -11.83
N LEU A 94 -2.00 -3.83 -10.61
CA LEU A 94 -2.38 -3.07 -9.41
C LEU A 94 -1.54 -1.79 -9.23
N LYS A 95 -0.23 -1.83 -9.51
CA LYS A 95 0.63 -0.63 -9.46
C LYS A 95 0.13 0.43 -10.44
N GLU A 96 -0.15 0.05 -11.68
CA GLU A 96 -0.60 0.98 -12.71
C GLU A 96 -1.86 1.77 -12.29
N VAL A 97 -2.80 1.08 -11.64
CA VAL A 97 -4.06 1.68 -11.20
C VAL A 97 -3.89 2.50 -9.90
N PHE A 98 -3.20 1.95 -8.90
CA PHE A 98 -3.26 2.47 -7.53
C PHE A 98 -2.04 3.29 -7.10
N GLU A 99 -0.88 3.15 -7.75
CA GLU A 99 0.33 3.86 -7.35
C GLU A 99 0.22 5.35 -7.65
N ARG A 100 -0.21 5.71 -8.88
CA ARG A 100 -0.48 7.11 -9.26
C ARG A 100 -1.55 7.73 -8.37
N LYS A 101 -2.64 7.01 -8.11
CA LYS A 101 -3.74 7.46 -7.25
C LYS A 101 -3.27 7.73 -5.82
N THR A 102 -2.43 6.86 -5.28
CA THR A 102 -1.85 7.02 -3.93
C THR A 102 -0.94 8.25 -3.87
N THR A 103 -0.10 8.47 -4.88
CA THR A 103 0.78 9.64 -4.96
C THR A 103 -0.01 10.95 -5.06
N LEU A 104 -1.04 11.00 -5.91
CA LEU A 104 -1.92 12.18 -6.01
C LEU A 104 -2.68 12.44 -4.71
N SER A 105 -3.17 11.39 -4.04
CA SER A 105 -3.86 11.50 -2.75
C SER A 105 -2.93 12.06 -1.68
N LYS A 106 -1.69 11.55 -1.59
CA LYS A 106 -0.64 12.07 -0.70
C LYS A 106 -0.35 13.55 -0.93
N LEU A 107 -0.24 13.97 -2.20
CA LEU A 107 0.01 15.37 -2.55
C LEU A 107 -1.18 16.27 -2.15
N TYR A 108 -2.41 15.82 -2.44
CA TYR A 108 -3.62 16.54 -2.07
C TYR A 108 -3.72 16.75 -0.56
N ILE A 109 -3.51 15.70 0.23
CA ILE A 109 -3.55 15.77 1.71
C ILE A 109 -2.46 16.72 2.24
N ARG A 110 -1.23 16.66 1.71
CA ARG A 110 -0.15 17.59 2.07
C ARG A 110 -0.52 19.05 1.77
N LYS A 111 -1.15 19.30 0.60
CA LYS A 111 -1.65 20.63 0.26
C LYS A 111 -2.71 21.10 1.27
N GLN A 112 -3.64 20.24 1.67
CA GLN A 112 -4.64 20.58 2.70
C GLN A 112 -3.99 20.90 4.04
N LEU A 113 -2.99 20.11 4.47
CA LEU A 113 -2.22 20.36 5.69
C LEU A 113 -1.53 21.74 5.67
N LEU A 114 -0.91 22.12 4.55
CA LEU A 114 -0.23 23.42 4.41
C LEU A 114 -1.21 24.61 4.36
N LEU A 115 -2.41 24.39 3.82
CA LEU A 115 -3.45 25.40 3.73
C LEU A 115 -4.34 25.47 4.97
N LEU A 116 -4.25 24.49 5.87
CA LEU A 116 -5.01 24.47 7.11
C LEU A 116 -4.57 25.66 7.98
N LYS A 117 -5.54 26.47 8.41
CA LYS A 117 -5.32 27.65 9.25
C LYS A 117 -6.38 27.71 10.34
N CYS A 118 -5.94 27.89 11.58
CA CYS A 118 -6.83 28.15 12.70
C CYS A 118 -7.33 29.61 12.59
N SER A 119 -8.56 29.82 12.12
CA SER A 119 -9.18 31.15 12.11
C SER A 119 -9.75 31.52 13.49
N ASN A 120 -10.18 32.77 13.69
CA ASN A 120 -10.78 33.18 14.97
C ASN A 120 -12.20 32.64 15.13
N ASP A 121 -12.80 32.19 14.03
CA ASP A 121 -14.19 31.76 13.93
C ASP A 121 -14.33 30.24 14.03
N ILE A 122 -13.23 29.52 14.28
CA ILE A 122 -13.19 28.06 14.41
C ILE A 122 -12.71 27.72 15.83
N GLU A 123 -13.41 26.80 16.49
CA GLU A 123 -12.99 26.28 17.79
C GLU A 123 -11.67 25.52 17.66
N LEU A 124 -10.77 25.72 18.62
CA LEU A 124 -9.46 25.09 18.60
C LEU A 124 -9.53 23.56 18.55
N GLN A 125 -10.54 22.98 19.21
CA GLN A 125 -10.79 21.54 19.18
C GLN A 125 -11.11 21.04 17.76
N ASP A 126 -12.03 21.69 17.06
CA ASP A 126 -12.37 21.35 15.67
C ASP A 126 -11.15 21.43 14.74
N HIS A 127 -10.26 22.38 15.00
CA HIS A 127 -9.00 22.52 14.26
C HIS A 127 -8.06 21.32 14.49
N PHE A 128 -7.88 20.90 15.74
CA PHE A 128 -7.09 19.72 16.06
C PHE A 128 -7.68 18.43 15.47
N GLU A 129 -9.00 18.26 15.53
CA GLU A 129 -9.66 17.09 14.93
C GLU A 129 -9.45 17.03 13.41
N LYS A 130 -9.51 18.18 12.72
CA LYS A 130 -9.21 18.28 11.28
C LYS A 130 -7.75 17.98 10.97
N PHE A 131 -6.82 18.54 11.75
CA PHE A 131 -5.39 18.28 11.61
C PHE A 131 -5.08 16.79 11.77
N ASP A 132 -5.54 16.18 12.86
CA ASP A 132 -5.35 14.76 13.15
C ASP A 132 -5.95 13.86 12.08
N LYS A 133 -7.10 14.23 11.53
CA LYS A 133 -7.71 13.51 10.41
C LYS A 133 -6.80 13.53 9.19
N LEU A 134 -6.25 14.67 8.81
CA LEU A 134 -5.32 14.78 7.67
C LEU A 134 -4.05 13.97 7.90
N ILE A 135 -3.50 13.97 9.13
CA ILE A 135 -2.34 13.13 9.48
C ILE A 135 -2.69 11.65 9.33
N ARG A 136 -3.80 11.18 9.91
CA ARG A 136 -4.25 9.78 9.78
C ARG A 136 -4.47 9.38 8.32
N GLU A 137 -5.06 10.25 7.51
CA GLU A 137 -5.25 9.99 6.07
C GLU A 137 -3.90 9.87 5.35
N LEU A 138 -2.94 10.75 5.64
CA LEU A 138 -1.60 10.72 5.07
C LEU A 138 -0.83 9.45 5.46
N GLU A 139 -0.96 9.01 6.72
CA GLU A 139 -0.40 7.77 7.26
C GLU A 139 -1.05 6.53 6.62
N SER A 140 -2.37 6.55 6.42
CA SER A 140 -3.10 5.47 5.76
C SER A 140 -2.66 5.27 4.30
N ALA A 141 -2.25 6.35 3.64
CA ALA A 141 -1.67 6.33 2.30
C ALA A 141 -0.21 5.81 2.28
N GLY A 142 0.40 5.58 3.45
CA GLY A 142 1.76 5.06 3.59
C GLY A 142 2.83 6.16 3.67
N SER A 143 2.49 7.36 4.14
CA SER A 143 3.47 8.38 4.50
C SER A 143 3.65 8.39 6.02
N LYS A 144 4.88 8.20 6.50
CA LYS A 144 5.19 8.37 7.92
C LYS A 144 5.57 9.82 8.17
N MET A 145 5.11 10.38 9.28
CA MET A 145 5.51 11.68 9.79
C MET A 145 5.89 11.47 11.24
N ASP A 146 7.08 11.93 11.63
CA ASP A 146 7.47 11.83 13.04
C ASP A 146 6.73 12.88 13.88
N GLU A 147 6.77 12.71 15.20
CA GLU A 147 6.06 13.60 16.13
C GLU A 147 6.57 15.04 16.08
N THR A 148 7.86 15.25 15.79
CA THR A 148 8.44 16.60 15.67
C THR A 148 7.87 17.30 14.43
N ASP A 149 7.82 16.60 13.31
CA ASP A 149 7.23 17.08 12.06
C ASP A 149 5.73 17.38 12.22
N LYS A 150 4.99 16.52 12.93
CA LYS A 150 3.56 16.76 13.25
C LYS A 150 3.40 18.05 14.06
N VAL A 151 4.21 18.25 15.09
CA VAL A 151 4.20 19.48 15.90
C VAL A 151 4.55 20.68 15.04
N CYS A 152 5.61 20.64 14.23
CA CYS A 152 6.00 21.70 13.31
C CYS A 152 4.86 22.06 12.35
N HIS A 153 4.21 21.06 11.75
CA HIS A 153 3.07 21.28 10.86
C HIS A 153 1.89 21.91 11.60
N LEU A 154 1.53 21.42 12.78
CA LEU A 154 0.44 21.97 13.59
C LEU A 154 0.73 23.45 13.93
N LEU A 155 1.95 23.73 14.37
CA LEU A 155 2.45 25.07 14.68
C LEU A 155 2.33 26.01 13.46
N LEU A 156 2.66 25.56 12.25
CA LEU A 156 2.48 26.35 11.01
C LEU A 156 1.01 26.69 10.68
N THR A 157 0.06 25.89 11.17
CA THR A 157 -1.38 26.16 11.01
C THR A 157 -1.92 27.16 12.03
N MET A 158 -1.18 27.39 13.12
CA MET A 158 -1.54 28.32 14.18
C MET A 158 -1.22 29.75 13.77
N LYS A 159 -2.05 30.71 14.20
CA LYS A 159 -1.95 32.12 13.78
C LYS A 159 -0.64 32.84 14.16
N ASN A 160 0.12 32.33 15.13
CA ASN A 160 1.12 33.12 15.86
C ASN A 160 2.59 32.86 15.49
N ILE A 161 2.91 32.06 14.46
CA ILE A 161 4.32 31.76 14.11
C ILE A 161 4.84 32.58 12.94
N ASN A 162 3.97 33.21 12.16
CA ASN A 162 4.38 34.10 11.06
C ASN A 162 4.83 35.50 11.53
N GLN A 163 5.11 35.70 12.83
CA GLN A 163 5.57 36.97 13.39
C GLN A 163 6.95 36.89 14.10
N LEU A 164 7.68 35.79 13.93
CA LEU A 164 9.07 35.65 14.40
C LEU A 164 10.07 35.84 13.26
#